data_AF-A0AAD4QLM1-F1
#
_entry.id   AF-A0AAD4QLM1-F1
#
_cell.length_a   1.000
_cell.length_b   1.000
_cell.length_c   1.000
_cell.angle_alpha   90.00
_cell.angle_beta   90.00
_cell.angle_gamma   90.00
#
_symmetry.space_group_name_H-M   'P 1'
#
loop_
_entity.id
_entity.type
_entity.pdbx_description
1 polymer ?
#
loop_
_entity_poly.entity_id
_entity_poly.type
_entity_poly.pdbx_seq_one_letter_code
_entity_poly.pdbx_strand_id
1 'polypeptide(L)'
;MCSFHDLVFYSIPALPTRSWSSPAHFRTELNLFSGQLYFDSRGEYERICALLALHMVHLDGFIPPKYRTGETSPFTTSKIALFKKLIRLRRKGMAYGGTDLGQVLDACPLSSDFV
;
A
#
# COMPACT_ATOMS: atom_id res chain seq x y z
N MET A 1 -2.78 -18.24 -10.78
CA MET A 1 -1.58 -17.65 -10.14
C MET A 1 -1.84 -17.63 -8.65
N CYS A 2 -0.94 -18.12 -7.80
CA CYS A 2 -1.14 -18.10 -6.35
C CYS A 2 -0.75 -16.73 -5.79
N SER A 3 -1.53 -16.18 -4.85
CA SER A 3 -1.16 -14.97 -4.12
C SER A 3 -0.05 -15.29 -3.12
N PHE A 4 0.96 -14.41 -3.01
CA PHE A 4 2.05 -14.54 -2.02
C PHE A 4 1.83 -13.63 -0.79
N HIS A 5 0.65 -13.03 -0.66
CA HIS A 5 0.36 -12.05 0.39
C HIS A 5 0.11 -12.71 1.74
N ASP A 6 -0.18 -14.02 1.78
CA ASP A 6 -0.43 -14.74 3.02
C ASP A 6 0.86 -14.99 3.82
N LEU A 7 2.06 -14.77 3.27
CA LEU A 7 3.38 -15.01 3.90
C LEU A 7 3.59 -16.44 4.46
N VAL A 8 2.71 -17.40 4.14
CA VAL A 8 2.85 -18.80 4.57
C VAL A 8 3.92 -19.49 3.73
N PHE A 9 3.97 -19.16 2.44
CA PHE A 9 4.74 -19.87 1.42
C PHE A 9 6.24 -20.00 1.72
N TYR A 10 6.87 -18.96 2.27
CA TYR A 10 8.31 -18.94 2.59
C TYR A 10 8.59 -18.90 4.10
N SER A 11 7.65 -19.36 4.92
CA SER A 11 7.83 -19.39 6.37
C SER A 11 8.80 -20.49 6.81
N ILE A 12 9.81 -20.10 7.61
CA ILE A 12 10.76 -21.04 8.22
C ILE A 12 10.84 -20.72 9.72
N PRO A 13 10.43 -21.66 10.60
CA PRO A 13 9.81 -22.95 10.29
C PRO A 13 8.40 -22.81 9.67
N ALA A 14 7.89 -23.88 9.06
CA ALA A 14 6.55 -23.88 8.47
C ALA A 14 5.47 -23.52 9.50
N LEU A 15 4.61 -22.57 9.17
CA LEU A 15 3.57 -22.08 10.07
C LEU A 15 2.37 -23.04 10.14
N PRO A 16 1.70 -23.14 11.29
CA PRO A 16 0.48 -23.93 11.43
C PRO A 16 -0.66 -23.31 10.60
N THR A 17 -1.01 -23.98 9.50
CA THR A 17 -1.87 -23.43 8.42
C THR A 17 -3.30 -23.08 8.86
N ARG A 18 -3.79 -23.66 9.97
CA ARG A 18 -5.16 -23.43 10.48
C ARG A 18 -5.29 -22.32 11.50
N SER A 19 -4.20 -21.92 12.17
CA SER A 19 -4.25 -21.01 13.32
C SER A 19 -3.46 -19.73 13.13
N TRP A 20 -2.62 -19.67 12.10
CA TRP A 20 -1.79 -18.50 11.84
C TRP A 20 -2.44 -17.57 10.82
N SER A 21 -2.42 -16.28 11.12
CA SER A 21 -2.79 -15.20 10.21
C SER A 21 -1.84 -14.04 10.43
N SER A 22 -1.23 -13.52 9.36
CA SER A 22 -0.37 -12.35 9.48
C SER A 22 -1.20 -11.12 9.86
N PRO A 23 -0.73 -10.29 10.82
CA PRO A 23 -1.30 -8.99 11.05
C PRO A 23 -1.40 -8.19 9.75
N ALA A 24 -2.52 -7.48 9.58
CA ALA A 24 -2.82 -6.78 8.32
C ALA A 24 -1.82 -5.66 8.01
N HIS A 25 -1.35 -4.93 9.03
CA HIS A 25 -0.37 -3.84 8.86
C HIS A 25 0.96 -4.36 8.30
N PHE A 26 1.47 -5.49 8.81
CA PHE A 26 2.71 -6.08 8.30
C PHE A 26 2.61 -6.48 6.83
N ARG A 27 1.50 -7.11 6.42
CA ARG A 27 1.27 -7.44 5.01
C ARG A 27 1.22 -6.19 4.15
N THR A 28 0.46 -5.19 4.57
CA THR A 28 0.35 -3.92 3.86
C THR A 28 1.71 -3.24 3.67
N GLU A 29 2.53 -3.16 4.72
CA GLU A 29 3.87 -2.57 4.63
C GLU A 29 4.78 -3.40 3.71
N LEU A 30 4.86 -4.72 3.91
CA LEU A 30 5.71 -5.58 3.09
C LEU A 30 5.32 -5.55 1.61
N ASN A 31 4.02 -5.57 1.30
CA ASN A 31 3.53 -5.51 -0.07
C ASN A 31 3.82 -4.14 -0.71
N LEU A 32 3.56 -3.05 0.00
CA LEU A 32 3.90 -1.70 -0.47
C LEU A 32 5.40 -1.57 -0.74
N PHE A 33 6.22 -1.98 0.24
CA PHE A 33 7.67 -1.95 0.13
C PHE A 33 8.23 -2.98 -0.82
N SER A 34 7.50 -4.01 -1.26
CA SER A 34 7.89 -4.95 -2.31
C SER A 34 7.43 -4.51 -3.71
N GLY A 35 6.60 -3.46 -3.78
CA GLY A 35 6.15 -2.85 -5.02
C GLY A 35 4.88 -3.45 -5.60
N GLN A 36 3.97 -3.89 -4.72
CA GLN A 36 2.59 -4.22 -5.06
C GLN A 36 1.95 -3.15 -5.95
N LEU A 37 1.07 -3.56 -6.85
CA LEU A 37 0.44 -2.66 -7.81
C LEU A 37 -1.08 -2.62 -7.68
N TYR A 38 -1.66 -3.70 -7.17
CA TYR A 38 -3.11 -3.90 -7.05
C TYR A 38 -3.43 -4.33 -5.63
N PHE A 39 -4.58 -3.90 -5.12
CA PHE A 39 -5.02 -4.24 -3.78
C PHE A 39 -6.05 -5.37 -3.81
N ASP A 40 -5.95 -6.29 -2.84
CA ASP A 40 -6.86 -7.44 -2.75
C ASP A 40 -8.20 -7.06 -2.11
N SER A 41 -8.27 -5.89 -1.48
CA SER A 41 -9.49 -5.41 -0.82
C SER A 41 -9.47 -3.90 -0.61
N ARG A 42 -10.67 -3.32 -0.48
CA ARG A 42 -10.83 -1.93 -0.06
C ARG A 42 -10.15 -1.62 1.29
N GLY A 43 -10.18 -2.57 2.23
CA GLY A 43 -9.50 -2.39 3.51
C GLY A 43 -7.97 -2.27 3.38
N GLU A 44 -7.36 -2.91 2.38
CA GLU A 44 -5.93 -2.75 2.10
C GLU A 44 -5.61 -1.37 1.52
N TYR A 45 -6.43 -0.92 0.58
CA TYR A 45 -6.37 0.45 0.06
C TYR A 45 -6.46 1.50 1.18
N GLU A 46 -7.44 1.38 2.07
CA GLU A 46 -7.63 2.31 3.19
C GLU A 46 -6.44 2.29 4.16
N ARG A 47 -5.86 1.11 4.45
CA ARG A 47 -4.65 0.99 5.27
C ARG A 47 -3.44 1.67 4.63
N ILE A 48 -3.26 1.55 3.32
CA ILE A 48 -2.16 2.23 2.61
C ILE A 48 -2.36 3.74 2.62
N CYS A 49 -3.59 4.21 2.42
CA CYS A 49 -3.90 5.63 2.54
C CYS A 49 -3.57 6.13 3.95
N ALA A 50 -4.00 5.41 5.00
CA ALA A 50 -3.68 5.76 6.39
C ALA A 50 -2.17 5.74 6.68
N LEU A 51 -1.45 4.71 6.22
CA LEU A 51 0.00 4.57 6.40
C LEU A 51 0.75 5.73 5.73
N LEU A 52 0.34 6.13 4.54
CA LEU A 52 0.95 7.22 3.78
C LEU A 52 0.41 8.61 4.18
N ALA A 53 -0.51 8.69 5.14
CA ALA A 53 -1.26 9.90 5.49
C ALA A 53 -1.89 10.58 4.27
N LEU A 54 -2.53 9.80 3.41
CA LEU A 54 -3.18 10.27 2.20
C LEU A 54 -4.67 10.55 2.43
N HIS A 55 -5.13 11.67 1.92
CA HIS A 55 -6.52 12.03 1.76
C HIS A 55 -6.75 12.51 0.32
N MET A 56 -7.61 11.79 -0.40
CA MET A 56 -7.78 11.88 -1.86
C MET A 56 -8.50 13.15 -2.35
N VAL A 57 -8.33 14.26 -1.63
CA VAL A 57 -8.94 15.58 -1.90
C VAL A 57 -7.86 16.68 -2.00
N HIS A 58 -6.56 16.35 -1.89
CA HIS A 58 -5.46 17.32 -1.89
C HIS A 58 -4.47 17.10 -3.04
N LEU A 59 -3.77 18.17 -3.48
CA LEU A 59 -2.85 18.21 -4.64
C LEU A 59 -1.81 17.08 -4.70
N ASP A 60 -1.26 16.68 -3.56
CA ASP A 60 -0.36 15.51 -3.41
C ASP A 60 -0.94 14.45 -2.46
N GLY A 61 -2.17 14.69 -1.98
CA GLY A 61 -2.89 13.86 -1.02
C GLY A 61 -2.32 13.85 0.41
N PHE A 62 -1.10 14.32 0.67
CA PHE A 62 -0.43 14.08 1.95
C PHE A 62 -0.91 15.06 3.04
N ILE A 63 -1.29 14.53 4.20
CA ILE A 63 -1.66 15.30 5.38
C ILE A 63 -0.45 15.41 6.34
N PRO A 64 0.11 16.62 6.55
CA PRO A 64 1.11 16.87 7.57
C PRO A 64 0.62 16.52 8.98
N PRO A 65 1.49 16.11 9.91
CA PRO A 65 1.10 15.71 11.27
C PRO A 65 0.20 16.71 12.00
N LYS A 66 0.42 18.01 11.80
CA LYS A 66 -0.38 19.11 12.39
C LYS A 66 -1.86 19.13 12.02
N TYR A 67 -2.25 18.46 10.94
CA TYR A 67 -3.63 18.44 10.42
C TYR A 67 -4.27 17.05 10.47
N ARG A 68 -3.64 16.08 11.14
CA ARG A 68 -4.16 14.71 11.23
C ARG A 68 -5.27 14.61 12.26
N THR A 69 -6.33 13.92 11.89
CA THR A 69 -7.51 13.71 12.73
C THR A 69 -7.76 12.21 12.86
N GLY A 70 -6.75 11.47 13.33
CA GLY A 70 -6.82 10.03 13.57
C GLY A 70 -5.87 9.17 12.72
N GLU A 71 -5.16 9.73 11.74
CA GLU A 71 -4.19 8.98 10.93
C GLU A 71 -2.93 8.64 11.74
N THR A 72 -2.60 7.34 11.79
CA THR A 72 -1.46 6.81 12.57
C THR A 72 -0.14 6.79 11.81
N SER A 73 -0.05 7.50 10.66
CA SER A 73 1.13 7.49 9.80
C SER A 73 2.40 7.91 10.54
N PRO A 74 3.52 7.15 10.42
CA PRO A 74 4.79 7.51 11.04
C PRO A 74 5.52 8.64 10.29
N PHE A 75 5.06 9.05 9.11
CA PHE A 75 5.80 9.98 8.27
C PHE A 75 5.54 11.43 8.67
N THR A 76 6.60 12.20 8.93
CA THR A 76 6.48 13.66 9.15
C THR A 76 6.44 14.46 7.84
N THR A 77 6.97 13.88 6.76
CA THR A 77 7.01 14.48 5.42
C THR A 77 6.52 13.48 4.37
N SER A 78 5.97 13.98 3.25
CA SER A 78 5.45 13.15 2.16
C SER A 78 6.53 12.20 1.62
N LYS A 79 6.19 10.91 1.53
CA LYS A 79 7.04 9.87 0.95
C LYS A 79 6.59 9.42 -0.44
N ILE A 80 5.60 10.09 -1.02
CA ILE A 80 5.02 9.72 -2.31
C ILE A 80 6.07 9.72 -3.42
N ALA A 81 6.94 10.73 -3.48
CA ALA A 81 8.03 10.78 -4.46
C ALA A 81 9.00 9.58 -4.34
N LEU A 82 9.28 9.15 -3.10
CA LEU A 82 10.11 7.97 -2.83
C LEU A 82 9.43 6.70 -3.33
N PHE A 83 8.15 6.52 -3.03
CA PHE A 83 7.40 5.35 -3.51
C PHE A 83 7.26 5.34 -5.04
N LYS A 84 6.99 6.49 -5.68
CA LYS A 84 7.02 6.60 -7.15
C LYS A 84 8.36 6.12 -7.72
N LYS A 85 9.48 6.55 -7.12
CA LYS A 85 10.82 6.10 -7.54
C LYS A 85 11.01 4.59 -7.30
N LEU A 86 10.62 4.08 -6.15
CA LEU A 86 10.73 2.66 -5.80
C LEU A 86 9.97 1.77 -6.78
N ILE A 87 8.72 2.11 -7.10
CA ILE A 87 7.88 1.36 -8.04
C ILE A 87 8.47 1.40 -9.44
N ARG A 88 8.93 2.57 -9.92
CA ARG A 88 9.61 2.71 -11.21
C ARG A 88 10.84 1.80 -11.32
N LEU A 89 11.65 1.73 -10.26
CA LEU A 89 12.84 0.88 -10.21
C LEU A 89 12.46 -0.60 -10.31
N ARG A 90 11.48 -1.06 -9.53
CA ARG A 90 11.03 -2.46 -9.56
C ARG A 90 10.43 -2.87 -10.88
N ARG A 91 9.71 -1.96 -11.51
CA ARG A 91 9.10 -2.18 -12.82
C ARG A 91 10.07 -1.99 -13.99
N LYS A 92 11.36 -1.73 -13.73
CA LYS A 92 12.38 -1.50 -14.76
C LYS A 92 11.95 -0.46 -15.80
N GLY A 93 11.26 0.60 -15.36
CA GLY A 93 10.75 1.66 -16.25
C GLY A 93 9.38 1.39 -16.89
N MET A 94 8.74 0.25 -16.65
CA MET A 94 7.38 0.00 -17.14
C MET A 94 6.36 0.91 -16.44
N ALA A 95 5.43 1.48 -17.21
CA ALA A 95 4.37 2.35 -16.71
C ALA A 95 3.48 1.64 -15.69
N TYR A 96 3.04 2.36 -14.65
CA TYR A 96 2.19 1.84 -13.56
C TYR A 96 1.04 2.78 -13.17
N GLY A 97 0.86 3.91 -13.85
CA GLY A 97 -0.19 4.88 -13.51
C GLY A 97 -1.61 4.31 -13.62
N GLY A 98 -1.83 3.31 -14.48
CA GLY A 98 -3.11 2.59 -14.60
C GLY A 98 -3.32 1.47 -13.58
N THR A 99 -2.49 1.36 -12.55
CA THR A 99 -2.65 0.39 -11.46
C THR A 99 -3.22 1.06 -10.22
N ASP A 100 -3.78 0.30 -9.28
CA ASP A 100 -4.37 0.85 -8.06
C ASP A 100 -3.34 1.65 -7.26
N LEU A 101 -2.13 1.11 -7.09
CA LEU A 101 -1.06 1.85 -6.43
C LEU A 101 -0.63 3.08 -7.24
N GLY A 102 -0.64 3.00 -8.57
CA GLY A 102 -0.38 4.15 -9.44
C GLY A 102 -1.35 5.30 -9.15
N GLN A 103 -2.65 5.01 -9.13
CA GLN A 103 -3.71 5.96 -8.80
C GLN A 103 -3.51 6.55 -7.39
N VAL A 104 -3.25 5.70 -6.38
CA VAL A 104 -2.98 6.14 -5.00
C VAL A 104 -1.79 7.10 -4.94
N LEU A 105 -0.69 6.78 -5.61
CA LEU A 105 0.51 7.62 -5.62
C LEU A 105 0.30 8.92 -6.39
N ASP A 106 -0.64 8.96 -7.33
CA ASP A 106 -1.07 10.16 -8.04
C ASP A 106 -2.21 10.89 -7.32
N ALA A 107 -2.54 10.50 -6.08
CA ALA A 107 -3.63 11.04 -5.27
C ALA A 107 -5.01 10.97 -5.96
N CYS A 108 -5.18 10.00 -6.86
CA CYS A 108 -6.44 9.67 -7.49
C CYS A 108 -7.18 8.61 -6.65
N PRO A 109 -8.45 8.85 -6.29
CA PRO A 109 -9.26 7.83 -5.63
C PRO A 109 -9.51 6.66 -6.59
N LEU A 110 -9.50 5.44 -6.04
CA LEU A 110 -9.91 4.26 -6.81
C LEU A 110 -11.43 4.32 -7.06
N SER A 111 -11.86 3.96 -8.28
CA SER A 111 -13.28 3.75 -8.60
C SER A 111 -13.87 2.72 -7.62
N SER A 112 -15.18 2.80 -7.37
CA SER A 112 -15.90 1.93 -6.44
C SER A 112 -15.89 0.43 -6.79
N ASP A 113 -15.31 0.06 -7.94
CA ASP A 113 -15.34 -1.28 -8.49
C ASP A 113 -14.19 -2.14 -7.94
N PHE A 114 -14.20 -2.35 -6.62
CA PHE A 114 -13.46 -3.47 -6.03
C PHE A 114 -14.27 -4.75 -6.34
N VAL A 115 -13.88 -5.49 -7.38
CA VAL A 115 -14.44 -6.82 -7.71
C VAL A 115 -13.89 -7.86 -6.73
#